data_AF-A0A2V4NTC1-F1
#
_entry.id   AF-A0A2V4NTC1-F1
#
_cell.length_a   1.000
_cell.length_b   1.000
_cell.length_c   1.000
_cell.angle_alpha   90.00
_cell.angle_beta   90.00
_cell.angle_gamma   90.00
#
_symmetry.space_group_name_H-M   'P 1'
#
loop_
_entity.id
_entity.type
_entity.pdbx_description
1 polymer ?
#
loop_
_entity_poly.entity_id
_entity_poly.type
_entity_poly.pdbx_seq_one_letter_code
_entity_poly.pdbx_strand_id
1 'polypeptide(L)'
;MAITAQEADHGTDDRSLGELTERCAELKGDLVAFAQSSRFDQWLTPPLLEAAGPERRLDETDAIRITDHFILRYRLPDGATVVDRFVAGRRDLSKADREMLLGWRDPVEGIFEIRRKDGDAVVLLNLVDDLEYRTYSNVGRAAFRGVSKGGFLLACLVPLVPTDGAWLVSGAMSYYPKSSSSEIASAAVQLAAGQPELVFRNPEKIEQGWRQMREDRAAFVEFFGSDELLLPPAEAEERLNAYYRHRQESAIAEHPDRTRGRRLPGLDFPAFELPRDLADSDTIGVIYDDVDGMNFYADYGMLRDLFADPARMGRRQHQDLLRTYLREESIAPLPIRRLA
;
A
#
# COMPACT_ATOMS: atom_id res chain seq x y z
N MET A 1 -64.08 1.64 -1.62
CA MET A 1 -63.03 0.61 -1.55
C MET A 1 -61.71 1.32 -1.33
N ALA A 2 -61.24 1.29 -0.08
CA ALA A 2 -59.97 1.86 0.32
C ALA A 2 -58.88 0.81 0.11
N ILE A 3 -57.79 1.18 -0.56
CA ILE A 3 -56.58 0.38 -0.61
C ILE A 3 -55.59 1.09 0.32
N THR A 4 -55.37 0.46 1.46
CA THR A 4 -54.35 0.80 2.46
C THR A 4 -52.98 0.67 1.82
N ALA A 5 -52.28 1.81 1.69
CA ALA A 5 -50.85 1.82 1.47
C ALA A 5 -50.18 1.34 2.77
N GLN A 6 -49.64 0.14 2.71
CA GLN A 6 -48.86 -0.45 3.78
C GLN A 6 -47.53 0.30 3.82
N GLU A 7 -47.35 1.12 4.85
CA GLU A 7 -46.08 1.74 5.19
C GLU A 7 -45.03 0.64 5.32
N ALA A 8 -44.10 0.59 4.37
CA ALA A 8 -42.88 -0.17 4.49
C ALA A 8 -42.04 0.57 5.53
N ASP A 9 -42.05 0.02 6.74
CA ASP A 9 -41.15 0.33 7.83
C ASP A 9 -39.70 0.15 7.35
N HIS A 10 -39.11 1.21 6.82
CA HIS A 10 -37.67 1.34 6.66
C HIS A 10 -37.16 1.89 7.99
N GLY A 11 -37.07 0.99 8.97
CA GLY A 11 -36.30 1.18 10.19
C GLY A 11 -34.84 1.43 9.82
N THR A 12 -34.54 2.68 9.52
CA THR A 12 -33.19 3.21 9.49
C THR A 12 -32.79 3.23 10.95
N ASP A 13 -32.03 2.22 11.36
CA ASP A 13 -31.50 2.04 12.71
C ASP A 13 -30.51 3.20 12.96
N ASP A 14 -31.05 4.39 13.26
CA ASP A 14 -30.30 5.60 13.57
C ASP A 14 -29.74 5.47 14.99
N ARG A 15 -28.90 4.45 15.16
CA ARG A 15 -28.16 4.21 16.40
C ARG A 15 -27.25 5.40 16.62
N SER A 16 -27.25 5.89 17.84
CA SER A 16 -26.28 6.90 18.23
C SER A 16 -24.87 6.35 18.05
N LEU A 17 -23.92 7.25 17.76
CA LEU A 17 -22.51 6.87 17.61
C LEU A 17 -21.95 6.13 18.84
N GLY A 18 -22.48 6.43 20.03
CA GLY A 18 -22.15 5.73 21.28
C GLY A 18 -22.58 4.27 21.25
N GLU A 19 -23.83 3.98 20.86
CA GLU A 19 -24.35 2.61 20.73
C GLU A 19 -23.61 1.83 19.65
N LEU A 20 -23.26 2.47 18.52
CA LEU A 20 -22.44 1.85 17.47
C LEU A 20 -21.05 1.49 17.97
N THR A 21 -20.43 2.38 18.74
CA THR A 21 -19.09 2.16 19.32
C THR A 21 -19.10 1.01 20.33
N GLU A 22 -20.11 0.95 21.19
CA GLU A 22 -20.29 -0.14 22.16
C GLU A 22 -20.52 -1.48 21.45
N ARG A 23 -21.43 -1.50 20.46
CA ARG A 23 -21.68 -2.70 19.65
C ARG A 23 -20.44 -3.16 18.89
N CYS A 24 -19.66 -2.23 18.35
CA CYS A 24 -18.39 -2.54 17.69
C CYS A 24 -17.40 -3.20 18.67
N ALA A 25 -17.33 -2.71 19.92
CA ALA A 25 -16.47 -3.29 20.94
C ALA A 25 -16.87 -4.72 21.32
N GLU A 26 -18.18 -4.98 21.46
CA GLU A 26 -18.71 -6.33 21.70
C GLU A 26 -18.35 -7.30 20.57
N LEU A 27 -18.65 -6.91 19.33
CA LEU A 27 -18.35 -7.73 18.14
C LEU A 27 -16.85 -8.00 17.99
N LYS A 28 -16.01 -7.01 18.33
CA LYS A 28 -14.56 -7.19 18.31
C LYS A 28 -14.10 -8.17 19.39
N GLY A 29 -14.67 -8.10 20.60
CA GLY A 29 -14.40 -9.05 21.68
C GLY A 29 -14.75 -10.49 21.29
N ASP A 30 -15.95 -10.70 20.74
CA ASP A 30 -16.38 -12.00 20.21
C ASP A 30 -15.43 -12.53 19.13
N LEU A 31 -15.00 -11.64 18.22
CA LEU A 31 -14.12 -12.00 17.12
C LEU A 31 -12.70 -12.37 17.60
N VAL A 32 -12.17 -11.66 18.60
CA VAL A 32 -10.89 -12.00 19.25
C VAL A 32 -10.99 -13.36 19.91
N ALA A 33 -12.05 -13.61 20.70
CA ALA A 33 -12.26 -14.91 21.34
C ALA A 33 -12.39 -16.05 20.31
N PHE A 34 -13.05 -15.80 19.19
CA PHE A 34 -13.14 -16.75 18.09
C PHE A 34 -11.77 -17.03 17.45
N ALA A 35 -10.97 -15.99 17.19
CA ALA A 35 -9.62 -16.12 16.62
C ALA A 35 -8.65 -16.86 17.55
N GLN A 36 -8.81 -16.72 18.86
CA GLN A 36 -7.97 -17.38 19.87
C GLN A 36 -8.43 -18.80 20.20
N SER A 37 -9.45 -19.33 19.52
CA SER A 37 -9.86 -20.72 19.66
C SER A 37 -8.84 -21.68 19.04
N SER A 38 -8.80 -22.91 19.56
CA SER A 38 -7.85 -23.95 19.12
C SER A 38 -7.88 -24.28 17.64
N ARG A 39 -8.98 -23.93 16.95
CA ARG A 39 -9.12 -24.02 15.50
C ARG A 39 -8.03 -23.24 14.76
N PHE A 40 -7.56 -22.12 15.31
CA PHE A 40 -6.66 -21.20 14.63
C PHE A 40 -5.22 -21.25 15.13
N ASP A 41 -4.93 -22.06 16.16
CA ASP A 41 -3.62 -22.16 16.80
C ASP A 41 -2.49 -22.38 15.80
N GLN A 42 -2.71 -23.24 14.79
CA GLN A 42 -1.69 -23.56 13.79
C GLN A 42 -1.27 -22.35 12.92
N TRP A 43 -2.09 -21.30 12.85
CA TRP A 43 -1.80 -20.10 12.06
C TRP A 43 -1.48 -18.88 12.94
N LEU A 44 -2.12 -18.73 14.09
CA LEU A 44 -1.89 -17.61 15.01
C LEU A 44 -0.66 -17.81 15.91
N THR A 45 -0.38 -19.06 16.32
CA THR A 45 0.76 -19.34 17.22
C THR A 45 2.12 -19.05 16.59
N PRO A 46 2.41 -19.45 15.33
CA PRO A 46 3.71 -19.19 14.72
C PRO A 46 4.14 -17.71 14.74
N PRO A 47 3.34 -16.72 14.28
CA PRO A 47 3.76 -15.32 14.32
C PRO A 47 3.92 -14.77 15.74
N LEU A 48 3.11 -15.22 16.71
CA LEU A 48 3.29 -14.85 18.12
C LEU A 48 4.62 -15.39 18.69
N LEU A 49 4.97 -16.64 18.34
CA LEU A 49 6.22 -17.25 18.78
C LEU A 49 7.46 -16.63 18.11
N GLU A 50 7.34 -16.24 16.84
CA GLU A 50 8.38 -15.52 16.11
C GLU A 50 8.66 -14.17 16.76
N ALA A 51 7.62 -13.39 17.05
CA ALA A 51 7.75 -12.11 17.72
C ALA A 51 8.28 -12.23 19.16
N ALA A 52 7.95 -13.31 19.86
CA ALA A 52 8.47 -13.57 21.20
C ALA A 52 9.98 -13.91 21.21
N GLY A 53 10.55 -14.25 20.05
CA GLY A 53 11.94 -14.62 19.87
C GLY A 53 12.39 -15.85 20.68
N PRO A 54 13.71 -16.13 20.70
CA PRO A 54 14.27 -17.28 21.43
C PRO A 54 14.01 -17.24 22.94
N GLU A 55 13.94 -16.02 23.51
CA GLU A 55 13.72 -15.79 24.94
C GLU A 55 12.25 -15.94 25.37
N ARG A 56 11.34 -16.17 24.41
CA ARG A 56 9.89 -16.33 24.64
C ARG A 56 9.27 -15.15 25.39
N ARG A 57 9.73 -13.94 25.10
CA ARG A 57 9.21 -12.72 25.71
C ARG A 57 8.51 -11.88 24.65
N LEU A 58 7.19 -11.79 24.77
CA LEU A 58 6.35 -11.00 23.87
C LEU A 58 5.82 -9.77 24.59
N ASP A 59 6.01 -8.60 24.00
CA ASP A 59 5.36 -7.37 24.48
C ASP A 59 3.84 -7.45 24.25
N GLU A 60 3.06 -6.93 25.20
CA GLU A 60 1.60 -6.98 25.11
C GLU A 60 1.07 -6.20 23.89
N THR A 61 1.70 -5.06 23.57
CA THR A 61 1.36 -4.25 22.39
C THR A 61 1.59 -5.05 21.12
N ASP A 62 2.71 -5.76 21.03
CA ASP A 62 3.05 -6.58 19.87
C ASP A 62 2.09 -7.78 19.75
N ALA A 63 1.76 -8.45 20.87
CA ALA A 63 0.77 -9.52 20.89
C ALA A 63 -0.58 -9.06 20.37
N ILE A 64 -1.04 -7.87 20.82
CA ILE A 64 -2.31 -7.28 20.37
C ILE A 64 -2.23 -6.98 18.86
N ARG A 65 -1.16 -6.37 18.36
CA ARG A 65 -1.02 -6.03 16.94
C ARG A 65 -0.97 -7.25 16.04
N ILE A 66 -0.23 -8.30 16.43
CA ILE A 66 -0.16 -9.56 15.69
C ILE A 66 -1.55 -10.23 15.64
N THR A 67 -2.24 -10.26 16.78
CA THR A 67 -3.59 -10.82 16.85
C THR A 67 -4.57 -10.01 15.99
N ASP A 68 -4.48 -8.68 16.01
CA ASP A 68 -5.34 -7.80 15.23
C ASP A 68 -5.11 -7.99 13.72
N HIS A 69 -3.86 -8.04 13.30
CA HIS A 69 -3.48 -8.33 11.92
C HIS A 69 -4.00 -9.70 11.47
N PHE A 70 -3.84 -10.73 12.31
CA PHE A 70 -4.35 -12.07 12.03
C PHE A 70 -5.87 -12.09 11.83
N ILE A 71 -6.60 -11.39 12.70
CA ILE A 71 -8.07 -11.32 12.62
C ILE A 71 -8.54 -10.62 11.34
N LEU A 72 -7.92 -9.49 11.00
CA LEU A 72 -8.45 -8.56 10.01
C LEU A 72 -7.92 -8.81 8.59
N ARG A 73 -6.66 -9.21 8.44
CA ARG A 73 -5.97 -9.25 7.14
C ARG A 73 -5.47 -10.62 6.73
N TYR A 74 -5.13 -11.49 7.69
CA TYR A 74 -4.56 -12.80 7.36
C TYR A 74 -5.51 -13.66 6.53
N ARG A 75 -5.00 -14.15 5.41
CA ARG A 75 -5.72 -15.03 4.49
C ARG A 75 -5.38 -16.47 4.84
N LEU A 76 -6.40 -17.24 5.24
CA LEU A 76 -6.30 -18.68 5.46
C LEU A 76 -5.97 -19.41 4.14
N PRO A 77 -5.58 -20.69 4.18
CA PRO A 77 -5.22 -21.44 2.97
C PRO A 77 -6.30 -21.48 1.88
N ASP A 78 -7.57 -21.29 2.23
CA ASP A 78 -8.69 -21.20 1.28
C ASP A 78 -9.04 -19.76 0.86
N GLY A 79 -8.21 -18.78 1.20
CA GLY A 79 -8.36 -17.36 0.86
C GLY A 79 -9.33 -16.57 1.76
N ALA A 80 -10.05 -17.24 2.67
CA ALA A 80 -10.96 -16.58 3.61
C ALA A 80 -10.19 -15.91 4.76
N THR A 81 -10.71 -14.80 5.28
CA THR A 81 -10.23 -14.18 6.53
C THR A 81 -10.92 -14.81 7.75
N VAL A 82 -10.41 -14.54 8.95
CA VAL A 82 -11.09 -14.93 10.21
C VAL A 82 -12.47 -14.28 10.30
N VAL A 83 -12.59 -13.02 9.88
CA VAL A 83 -13.87 -12.30 9.76
C VAL A 83 -14.86 -13.08 8.89
N ASP A 84 -14.45 -13.52 7.69
CA ASP A 84 -15.34 -14.27 6.78
C ASP A 84 -15.85 -15.56 7.45
N ARG A 85 -14.98 -16.30 8.14
CA ARG A 85 -15.34 -17.53 8.86
C ARG A 85 -16.30 -17.26 10.02
N PHE A 86 -16.08 -16.18 10.76
CA PHE A 86 -16.91 -15.76 11.88
C PHE A 86 -18.32 -15.40 11.41
N VAL A 87 -18.43 -14.55 10.38
CA VAL A 87 -19.72 -14.12 9.81
C VAL A 87 -20.49 -15.30 9.20
N ALA A 88 -19.81 -16.21 8.51
CA ALA A 88 -20.44 -17.39 7.92
C ALA A 88 -20.97 -18.37 8.99
N GLY A 89 -20.31 -18.47 10.15
CA GLY A 89 -20.68 -19.37 11.24
C GLY A 89 -21.82 -18.87 12.13
N ARG A 90 -22.07 -17.55 12.18
CA ARG A 90 -23.05 -16.94 13.09
C ARG A 90 -24.33 -16.58 12.35
N ARG A 91 -25.44 -17.28 12.60
CA ARG A 91 -26.76 -16.99 12.00
C ARG A 91 -27.54 -15.90 12.74
N ASP A 92 -27.17 -15.66 13.99
CA ASP A 92 -27.76 -14.72 14.94
C ASP A 92 -27.33 -13.26 14.72
N LEU A 93 -26.33 -13.00 13.88
CA LEU A 93 -25.91 -11.65 13.54
C LEU A 93 -26.99 -10.91 12.74
N SER A 94 -27.31 -9.70 13.18
CA SER A 94 -28.14 -8.76 12.43
C SER A 94 -27.47 -8.36 11.10
N LYS A 95 -28.24 -7.81 10.16
CA LYS A 95 -27.69 -7.33 8.88
C LYS A 95 -26.61 -6.25 9.10
N ALA A 96 -26.86 -5.30 10.01
CA ALA A 96 -25.92 -4.24 10.35
C ALA A 96 -24.62 -4.79 10.97
N ASP A 97 -24.71 -5.76 11.90
CA ASP A 97 -23.51 -6.37 12.48
C ASP A 97 -22.67 -7.10 11.43
N ARG A 98 -23.32 -7.80 10.50
CA ARG A 98 -22.62 -8.46 9.38
C ARG A 98 -21.90 -7.45 8.51
N GLU A 99 -22.55 -6.35 8.18
CA GLU A 99 -21.98 -5.29 7.35
C GLU A 99 -20.77 -4.64 8.04
N MET A 100 -20.90 -4.33 9.33
CA MET A 100 -19.80 -3.81 10.16
C MET A 100 -18.61 -4.76 10.18
N LEU A 101 -18.82 -6.04 10.51
CA LEU A 101 -17.76 -7.05 10.54
C LEU A 101 -17.08 -7.20 9.18
N LEU A 102 -17.87 -7.29 8.10
CA LEU A 102 -17.33 -7.43 6.74
C LEU A 102 -16.58 -6.18 6.26
N GLY A 103 -16.91 -4.99 6.80
CA GLY A 103 -16.16 -3.76 6.58
C GLY A 103 -14.76 -3.81 7.18
N TRP A 104 -14.53 -4.61 8.22
CA TRP A 104 -13.22 -4.73 8.87
C TRP A 104 -12.19 -5.55 8.08
N ARG A 105 -12.55 -6.09 6.91
CA ARG A 105 -11.62 -6.77 5.98
C ARG A 105 -10.67 -5.81 5.26
N ASP A 106 -10.98 -4.52 5.31
CA ASP A 106 -10.17 -3.44 4.73
C ASP A 106 -9.81 -2.41 5.82
N PRO A 107 -8.99 -2.80 6.82
CA PRO A 107 -8.56 -1.88 7.86
C PRO A 107 -7.50 -0.90 7.31
N VAL A 108 -7.38 0.25 7.95
CA VAL A 108 -6.31 1.21 7.68
C VAL A 108 -5.27 1.11 8.79
N GLU A 109 -4.21 0.34 8.54
CA GLU A 109 -3.00 0.34 9.36
C GLU A 109 -2.04 1.41 8.84
N GLY A 110 -1.53 2.25 9.73
CA GLY A 110 -0.66 3.33 9.29
C GLY A 110 0.00 4.11 10.42
N ILE A 111 0.79 5.07 9.98
CA ILE A 111 1.41 6.08 10.84
C ILE A 111 0.67 7.39 10.58
N PHE A 112 0.07 7.95 11.62
CA PHE A 112 -0.82 9.09 11.51
C PHE A 112 -0.27 10.31 12.24
N GLU A 113 -0.30 11.48 11.61
CA GLU A 113 -0.14 12.75 12.31
C GLU A 113 -1.46 13.18 12.96
N ILE A 114 -1.41 13.57 14.23
CA ILE A 114 -2.57 14.10 14.93
C ILE A 114 -2.79 15.55 14.51
N ARG A 115 -3.81 15.80 13.68
CA ARG A 115 -4.12 17.14 13.15
C ARG A 115 -4.86 18.00 14.16
N ARG A 116 -5.86 17.42 14.82
CA ARG A 116 -6.71 18.08 15.82
C ARG A 116 -7.46 17.08 16.68
N LYS A 117 -7.91 17.53 17.86
CA LYS A 117 -8.96 16.87 18.64
C LYS A 117 -10.30 17.48 18.23
N ASP A 118 -11.33 16.66 18.09
CA ASP A 118 -12.67 17.07 17.64
C ASP A 118 -13.73 16.35 18.48
N GLY A 119 -14.11 16.97 19.60
CA GLY A 119 -15.00 16.36 20.59
C GLY A 119 -14.39 15.08 21.19
N ASP A 120 -15.10 13.97 21.04
CA ASP A 120 -14.65 12.64 21.47
C ASP A 120 -13.74 11.93 20.45
N ALA A 121 -13.53 12.55 19.27
CA ALA A 121 -12.67 12.04 18.22
C ALA A 121 -11.31 12.75 18.16
N VAL A 122 -10.37 12.13 17.46
CA VAL A 122 -9.18 12.77 16.93
C VAL A 122 -9.21 12.70 15.41
N VAL A 123 -8.74 13.75 14.75
CA VAL A 123 -8.55 13.73 13.30
C VAL A 123 -7.10 13.45 12.99
N LEU A 124 -6.89 12.38 12.24
CA LEU A 124 -5.61 11.74 11.98
C LEU A 124 -5.31 11.82 10.48
N LEU A 125 -4.18 12.42 10.11
CA LEU A 125 -3.68 12.38 8.72
C LEU A 125 -2.77 11.18 8.58
N ASN A 126 -3.11 10.21 7.73
CA ASN A 126 -2.22 9.09 7.46
C ASN A 126 -1.06 9.53 6.57
N LEU A 127 0.17 9.30 7.02
CA LEU A 127 1.38 9.70 6.31
C LEU A 127 1.66 8.87 5.05
N VAL A 128 0.94 7.76 4.84
CA VAL A 128 1.09 6.88 3.67
C VAL A 128 0.09 7.25 2.57
N ASP A 129 -1.20 7.22 2.86
CA ASP A 129 -2.26 7.51 1.88
C ASP A 129 -2.63 9.02 1.79
N ASP A 130 -2.22 9.85 2.75
CA ASP A 130 -2.53 11.29 2.82
C ASP A 130 -4.04 11.62 2.94
N LEU A 131 -4.83 10.70 3.50
CA LEU A 131 -6.23 10.92 3.87
C LEU A 131 -6.36 11.31 5.34
N GLU A 132 -7.37 12.13 5.64
CA GLU A 132 -7.79 12.42 7.01
C GLU A 132 -8.85 11.41 7.49
N TYR A 133 -8.63 10.87 8.68
CA TYR A 133 -9.49 9.91 9.35
C TYR A 133 -10.05 10.53 10.62
N ARG A 134 -11.38 10.60 10.74
CA ARG A 134 -12.05 10.98 11.99
C ARG A 134 -12.20 9.74 12.87
N THR A 135 -11.38 9.67 13.90
CA THR A 135 -11.13 8.44 14.65
C THR A 135 -11.62 8.52 16.09
N TYR A 136 -12.35 7.49 16.49
CA TYR A 136 -12.93 7.27 17.80
C TYR A 136 -12.21 6.11 18.52
N SER A 137 -12.54 5.93 19.80
CA SER A 137 -12.09 4.79 20.60
C SER A 137 -13.26 4.23 21.39
N ASN A 138 -13.27 2.91 21.59
CA ASN A 138 -14.27 2.22 22.41
C ASN A 138 -14.25 2.62 23.89
N VAL A 139 -13.14 3.19 24.38
CA VAL A 139 -13.06 3.79 25.73
C VAL A 139 -13.26 5.32 25.71
N GLY A 140 -13.77 5.84 24.59
CA GLY A 140 -14.08 7.25 24.38
C GLY A 140 -12.86 8.17 24.40
N ARG A 141 -13.08 9.47 24.65
CA ARG A 141 -12.03 10.51 24.66
C ARG A 141 -10.87 10.24 25.61
N ALA A 142 -11.05 9.34 26.59
CA ALA A 142 -10.01 8.98 27.55
C ALA A 142 -8.77 8.39 26.88
N ALA A 143 -8.95 7.61 25.80
CA ALA A 143 -7.85 7.08 25.00
C ALA A 143 -6.91 8.18 24.50
N PHE A 144 -7.47 9.33 24.12
CA PHE A 144 -6.73 10.42 23.49
C PHE A 144 -6.25 11.50 24.47
N ARG A 145 -6.29 11.28 25.80
CA ARG A 145 -5.82 12.29 26.76
C ARG A 145 -4.33 12.60 26.60
N GLY A 146 -3.50 11.56 26.45
CA GLY A 146 -2.04 11.69 26.37
C GLY A 146 -1.49 12.12 25.01
N VAL A 147 -2.33 12.19 23.98
CA VAL A 147 -1.89 12.52 22.62
C VAL A 147 -2.00 14.02 22.36
N SER A 148 -1.07 14.57 21.57
CA SER A 148 -0.99 16.01 21.29
C SER A 148 -0.93 16.30 19.78
N LYS A 149 -1.43 17.47 19.38
CA LYS A 149 -1.40 17.93 17.98
C LYS A 149 0.04 17.97 17.46
N GLY A 150 0.24 17.44 16.24
CA GLY A 150 1.55 17.32 15.60
C GLY A 150 2.43 16.21 16.17
N GLY A 151 1.96 15.45 17.16
CA GLY A 151 2.49 14.13 17.47
C GLY A 151 1.94 13.08 16.51
N PHE A 152 2.39 11.84 16.67
CA PHE A 152 2.09 10.74 15.76
C PHE A 152 1.48 9.54 16.50
N LEU A 153 0.64 8.79 15.78
CA LEU A 153 0.09 7.52 16.23
C LEU A 153 0.44 6.43 15.24
N LEU A 154 0.94 5.31 15.74
CA LEU A 154 0.94 4.04 15.02
C LEU A 154 -0.29 3.26 15.48
N ALA A 155 -1.21 2.97 14.57
CA ALA A 155 -2.48 2.35 14.89
C ALA A 155 -3.07 1.59 13.69
N CYS A 156 -4.04 0.71 13.99
CA CYS A 156 -4.94 0.11 13.02
C CYS A 156 -6.33 0.75 13.21
N LEU A 157 -6.97 1.16 12.11
CA LEU A 157 -8.31 1.74 12.12
C LEU A 157 -9.28 0.83 11.36
N VAL A 158 -10.49 0.67 11.90
CA VAL A 158 -11.59 -0.04 11.25
C VAL A 158 -12.78 0.89 11.05
N PRO A 159 -13.56 0.74 9.96
CA PRO A 159 -14.71 1.59 9.71
C PRO A 159 -15.85 1.33 10.70
N LEU A 160 -16.50 2.41 11.16
CA LEU A 160 -17.73 2.36 11.96
C LEU A 160 -18.95 2.44 11.05
N VAL A 161 -19.26 1.34 10.36
CA VAL A 161 -20.45 1.23 9.50
C VAL A 161 -21.73 1.26 10.36
N PRO A 162 -22.81 1.98 9.94
CA PRO A 162 -22.99 2.68 8.66
C PRO A 162 -22.62 4.17 8.67
N THR A 163 -21.86 4.64 9.66
CA THR A 163 -21.47 6.06 9.72
C THR A 163 -20.31 6.34 8.78
N ASP A 164 -20.62 6.96 7.64
CA ASP A 164 -19.62 7.37 6.65
C ASP A 164 -18.55 8.28 7.27
N GLY A 165 -17.28 7.95 7.01
CA GLY A 165 -16.13 8.72 7.47
C GLY A 165 -15.81 8.61 8.96
N ALA A 166 -16.52 7.76 9.73
CA ALA A 166 -16.19 7.45 11.11
C ALA A 166 -15.34 6.18 11.22
N TRP A 167 -14.25 6.28 11.99
CA TRP A 167 -13.28 5.20 12.17
C TRP A 167 -13.09 4.89 13.65
N LEU A 168 -12.80 3.65 14.00
CA LEU A 168 -12.46 3.22 15.35
C LEU A 168 -11.02 2.71 15.39
N VAL A 169 -10.28 3.06 16.43
CA VAL A 169 -9.00 2.38 16.74
C VAL A 169 -9.28 0.90 17.03
N SER A 170 -8.59 0.02 16.30
CA SER A 170 -8.56 -1.43 16.52
C SER A 170 -7.21 -1.84 17.09
N GLY A 171 -7.23 -2.69 18.12
CA GLY A 171 -6.02 -3.17 18.77
C GLY A 171 -5.28 -2.09 19.57
N ALA A 172 -3.95 -2.20 19.61
CA ALA A 172 -3.10 -1.30 20.36
C ALA A 172 -2.70 -0.08 19.50
N MET A 173 -2.54 1.06 20.17
CA MET A 173 -2.01 2.28 19.57
C MET A 173 -0.74 2.72 20.30
N SER A 174 0.25 3.19 19.54
CA SER A 174 1.50 3.69 20.09
C SER A 174 1.66 5.17 19.73
N TYR A 175 1.91 6.01 20.74
CA TYR A 175 2.07 7.45 20.56
C TYR A 175 3.54 7.85 20.51
N TYR A 176 3.86 8.75 19.58
CA TYR A 176 5.17 9.35 19.42
C TYR A 176 5.06 10.88 19.46
N PRO A 177 5.91 11.57 20.23
CA PRO A 177 5.92 13.03 20.26
C PRO A 177 6.40 13.62 18.93
N LYS A 178 6.09 14.90 18.71
CA LYS A 178 6.54 15.66 17.52
C LYS A 178 8.07 15.63 17.32
N SER A 179 8.84 15.49 18.39
CA SER A 179 10.30 15.37 18.35
C SER A 179 10.78 14.14 17.57
N SER A 180 9.98 13.09 17.45
CA SER A 180 10.28 11.88 16.68
C SER A 180 9.98 12.02 15.18
N SER A 181 9.65 13.22 14.69
CA SER A 181 9.23 13.46 13.29
C SER A 181 10.20 12.91 12.23
N SER A 182 11.52 12.99 12.45
CA SER A 182 12.50 12.45 11.48
C SER A 182 12.45 10.92 11.39
N GLU A 183 12.34 10.23 12.52
CA GLU A 183 12.24 8.77 12.58
C GLU A 183 10.92 8.31 11.98
N ILE A 184 9.82 9.00 12.31
CA ILE A 184 8.49 8.74 11.77
C ILE A 184 8.43 8.95 10.26
N ALA A 185 9.03 10.02 9.74
CA ALA A 185 9.10 10.25 8.29
C ALA A 185 9.86 9.12 7.58
N SER A 186 10.98 8.68 8.14
CA SER A 186 11.74 7.53 7.61
C SER A 186 10.90 6.25 7.63
N ALA A 187 10.19 5.97 8.73
CA ALA A 187 9.32 4.81 8.86
C ALA A 187 8.15 4.84 7.88
N ALA A 188 7.53 6.01 7.65
CA ALA A 188 6.45 6.17 6.68
C ALA A 188 6.92 5.92 5.24
N VAL A 189 8.12 6.40 4.87
CA VAL A 189 8.73 6.12 3.55
C VAL A 189 9.02 4.63 3.40
N GLN A 190 9.59 3.98 4.41
CA GLN A 190 9.84 2.54 4.38
C GLN A 190 8.55 1.73 4.26
N LEU A 191 7.50 2.12 4.97
CA LEU A 191 6.19 1.47 4.88
C LEU A 191 5.58 1.62 3.48
N ALA A 192 5.61 2.83 2.91
CA ALA A 192 5.11 3.08 1.56
C ALA A 192 5.91 2.32 0.49
N ALA A 193 7.23 2.19 0.66
CA ALA A 193 8.09 1.45 -0.27
C ALA A 193 7.88 -0.07 -0.17
N GLY A 194 7.65 -0.61 1.04
CA GLY A 194 7.43 -2.03 1.26
C GLY A 194 6.00 -2.50 0.97
N GLN A 195 5.02 -1.59 1.05
CA GLN A 195 3.58 -1.86 0.82
C GLN A 195 2.96 -0.73 -0.02
N PRO A 196 3.31 -0.61 -1.31
CA PRO A 196 2.85 0.48 -2.17
C PRO A 196 1.33 0.52 -2.34
N GLU A 197 0.64 -0.61 -2.19
CA GLU A 197 -0.82 -0.70 -2.25
C GLU A 197 -1.53 0.19 -1.23
N LEU A 198 -0.88 0.50 -0.11
CA LEU A 198 -1.43 1.38 0.92
C LEU A 198 -1.55 2.83 0.44
N VAL A 199 -0.67 3.27 -0.46
CA VAL A 199 -0.68 4.64 -1.01
C VAL A 199 -1.91 4.87 -1.89
N PHE A 200 -2.36 3.82 -2.60
CA PHE A 200 -3.42 3.89 -3.60
C PHE A 200 -4.84 3.92 -3.03
N ARG A 201 -4.99 3.99 -1.70
CA ARG A 201 -6.30 4.24 -1.08
C ARG A 201 -6.84 5.64 -1.42
N ASN A 202 -5.95 6.60 -1.63
CA ASN A 202 -6.32 7.96 -2.00
C ASN A 202 -6.46 8.09 -3.53
N PRO A 203 -7.68 8.30 -4.07
CA PRO A 203 -7.89 8.44 -5.50
C PRO A 203 -7.17 9.66 -6.08
N GLU A 204 -7.04 10.76 -5.32
CA GLU A 204 -6.33 11.95 -5.78
C GLU A 204 -4.84 11.66 -5.98
N LYS A 205 -4.25 10.84 -5.10
CA LYS A 205 -2.85 10.38 -5.28
C LYS A 205 -2.69 9.46 -6.49
N ILE A 206 -3.67 8.60 -6.78
CA ILE A 206 -3.64 7.80 -8.01
C ILE A 206 -3.62 8.72 -9.23
N GLU A 207 -4.51 9.71 -9.28
CA GLU A 207 -4.54 10.68 -10.38
C GLU A 207 -3.25 11.51 -10.48
N GLN A 208 -2.69 11.92 -9.34
CA GLN A 208 -1.40 12.60 -9.27
C GLN A 208 -0.27 11.71 -9.78
N GLY A 209 -0.23 10.43 -9.38
CA GLY A 209 0.76 9.45 -9.85
C GLY A 209 0.72 9.29 -11.36
N TRP A 210 -0.48 9.15 -11.94
CA TRP A 210 -0.66 9.10 -13.39
C TRP A 210 -0.21 10.38 -14.10
N ARG A 211 -0.45 11.55 -13.50
CA ARG A 211 0.01 12.83 -14.03
C ARG A 211 1.53 12.91 -14.01
N GLN A 212 2.14 12.57 -12.87
CA GLN A 212 3.59 12.57 -12.69
C GLN A 212 4.27 11.62 -13.68
N MET A 213 3.74 10.41 -13.84
CA MET A 213 4.27 9.43 -14.80
C MET A 213 4.20 9.95 -16.25
N ARG A 214 3.11 10.63 -16.64
CA ARG A 214 3.02 11.25 -17.98
C ARG A 214 4.03 12.39 -18.16
N GLU A 215 4.23 13.22 -17.14
CA GLU A 215 5.23 14.29 -17.15
C GLU A 215 6.65 13.72 -17.22
N ASP A 216 6.95 12.68 -16.44
CA ASP A 216 8.23 11.99 -16.44
C ASP A 216 8.51 11.31 -17.79
N ARG A 217 7.50 10.70 -18.41
CA ARG A 217 7.59 10.15 -19.77
C ARG A 217 7.87 11.26 -20.79
N ALA A 218 7.17 12.38 -20.71
CA ALA A 218 7.40 13.51 -21.62
C ALA A 218 8.83 14.04 -21.51
N ALA A 219 9.35 14.19 -20.29
CA ALA A 219 10.72 14.61 -20.03
C ALA A 219 11.76 13.58 -20.54
N PHE A 220 11.47 12.28 -20.40
CA PHE A 220 12.31 11.22 -20.97
C PHE A 220 12.38 11.33 -22.49
N VAL A 221 11.24 11.49 -23.16
CA VAL A 221 11.17 11.65 -24.62
C VAL A 221 11.86 12.93 -25.08
N GLU A 222 11.73 14.03 -24.34
CA GLU A 222 12.44 15.28 -24.63
C GLU A 222 13.96 15.11 -24.56
N PHE A 223 14.45 14.42 -23.52
CA PHE A 223 15.88 14.21 -23.31
C PHE A 223 16.50 13.23 -24.30
N PHE A 224 15.82 12.12 -24.59
CA PHE A 224 16.34 11.04 -25.43
C PHE A 224 15.89 11.10 -26.89
N GLY A 225 14.86 11.88 -27.21
CA GLY A 225 14.23 11.97 -28.53
C GLY A 225 13.30 10.79 -28.86
N SER A 226 13.10 9.85 -27.96
CA SER A 226 12.31 8.62 -28.13
C SER A 226 11.81 8.12 -26.77
N ASP A 227 10.71 7.38 -26.76
CA ASP A 227 10.24 6.64 -25.58
C ASP A 227 10.85 5.24 -25.47
N GLU A 228 11.66 4.84 -26.45
CA GLU A 228 12.35 3.57 -26.53
C GLU A 228 13.85 3.79 -26.81
N LEU A 229 14.69 3.09 -26.05
CA LEU A 229 16.13 2.98 -26.24
C LEU A 229 16.54 1.51 -26.39
N LEU A 230 17.54 1.25 -27.22
CA LEU A 230 18.22 -0.04 -27.30
C LEU A 230 19.72 0.20 -27.19
N LEU A 231 20.32 -0.19 -26.08
CA LEU A 231 21.70 0.17 -25.73
C LEU A 231 22.44 -1.04 -25.10
N PRO A 232 23.78 -1.12 -25.22
CA PRO A 232 24.56 -2.00 -24.35
C PRO A 232 24.37 -1.63 -22.86
N PRO A 233 24.45 -2.58 -21.90
CA PRO A 233 24.16 -2.31 -20.49
C PRO A 233 24.94 -1.14 -19.89
N ALA A 234 26.25 -1.07 -20.12
CA ALA A 234 27.09 0.01 -19.58
C ALA A 234 26.69 1.40 -20.11
N GLU A 235 26.33 1.48 -21.40
CA GLU A 235 25.86 2.73 -22.00
C GLU A 235 24.46 3.11 -21.48
N ALA A 236 23.58 2.11 -21.27
CA ALA A 236 22.27 2.34 -20.68
C ALA A 236 22.40 2.97 -19.28
N GLU A 237 23.24 2.41 -18.42
CA GLU A 237 23.48 2.93 -17.07
C GLU A 237 24.04 4.35 -17.09
N GLU A 238 25.06 4.62 -17.94
CA GLU A 238 25.62 5.97 -18.08
C GLU A 238 24.56 6.98 -18.52
N ARG A 239 23.78 6.64 -19.55
CA ARG A 239 22.77 7.53 -20.13
C ARG A 239 21.60 7.80 -19.19
N LEU A 240 21.14 6.78 -18.47
CA LEU A 240 20.07 6.94 -17.47
C LEU A 240 20.52 7.80 -16.31
N ASN A 241 21.75 7.63 -15.83
CA ASN A 241 22.31 8.50 -14.80
C ASN A 241 22.47 9.95 -15.28
N ALA A 242 22.82 10.17 -16.55
CA ALA A 242 22.83 11.50 -17.15
C ALA A 242 21.43 12.13 -17.19
N TYR A 243 20.41 11.35 -17.56
CA TYR A 243 19.01 11.78 -17.52
C TYR A 243 18.54 12.14 -16.10
N TYR A 244 18.80 11.29 -15.11
CA TYR A 244 18.43 11.57 -13.72
C TYR A 244 19.12 12.81 -13.17
N ARG A 245 20.41 13.02 -13.51
CA ARG A 245 21.14 14.25 -13.14
C ARG A 245 20.48 15.49 -13.76
N HIS A 246 20.14 15.44 -15.04
CA HIS A 246 19.45 16.54 -15.72
C HIS A 246 18.08 16.85 -15.09
N ARG A 247 17.30 15.82 -14.74
CA ARG A 247 16.02 15.99 -14.02
C ARG A 247 16.23 16.64 -12.65
N GLN A 248 17.23 16.21 -11.91
CA GLN A 248 17.55 16.76 -10.59
C GLN A 248 17.97 18.24 -10.67
N GLU A 249 18.83 18.59 -11.63
CA GLU A 249 19.25 19.98 -11.88
C GLU A 249 18.06 20.87 -12.26
N SER A 250 17.17 20.38 -13.12
CA SER A 250 15.96 21.09 -13.53
C SER A 250 15.00 21.33 -12.35
N ALA A 251 14.76 20.31 -11.52
CA ALA A 251 13.92 20.43 -10.32
C ALA A 251 14.50 21.42 -9.29
N ILE A 252 15.83 21.48 -9.14
CA ILE A 252 16.50 22.47 -8.26
C ILE A 252 16.31 23.88 -8.81
N ALA A 253 16.43 24.07 -10.12
CA ALA A 253 16.26 25.36 -10.78
C ALA A 253 14.83 25.91 -10.65
N GLU A 254 13.82 25.04 -10.70
CA GLU A 254 12.40 25.41 -10.53
C GLU A 254 12.03 25.76 -9.08
N HIS A 255 12.77 25.24 -8.09
CA HIS A 255 12.46 25.40 -6.66
C HIS A 255 13.67 25.82 -5.80
N PRO A 256 14.29 26.99 -6.04
CA PRO A 256 15.51 27.41 -5.37
C PRO A 256 15.36 27.63 -3.84
N ASP A 257 14.17 27.99 -3.36
CA ASP A 257 13.92 28.28 -1.95
C ASP A 257 13.74 27.02 -1.07
N ARG A 258 13.42 25.86 -1.65
CA ARG A 258 13.36 24.57 -0.92
C ARG A 258 14.75 24.01 -0.59
N THR A 259 15.78 24.49 -1.29
CA THR A 259 17.15 23.96 -1.26
C THR A 259 18.07 24.72 -0.30
N ARG A 260 17.68 25.93 0.16
CA ARG A 260 18.51 26.81 1.03
C ARG A 260 18.85 26.25 2.42
N GLY A 261 18.25 25.13 2.84
CA GLY A 261 18.43 24.54 4.18
C GLY A 261 18.97 23.11 4.23
N ARG A 262 19.11 22.40 3.10
CA ARG A 262 19.65 21.04 3.04
C ARG A 262 20.82 21.02 2.07
N ARG A 263 22.04 20.75 2.54
CA ARG A 263 22.99 20.05 1.66
C ARG A 263 22.32 18.72 1.37
N LEU A 264 21.68 18.59 0.22
CA LEU A 264 21.14 17.32 -0.23
C LEU A 264 22.36 16.40 -0.41
N PRO A 265 22.52 15.34 0.40
CA PRO A 265 23.53 14.32 0.12
C PRO A 265 23.07 13.61 -1.15
N GLY A 266 23.92 13.52 -2.18
CA GLY A 266 23.56 12.75 -3.38
C GLY A 266 24.17 13.18 -4.71
N LEU A 267 25.06 14.17 -4.78
CA LEU A 267 25.70 14.53 -6.06
C LEU A 267 26.74 13.50 -6.56
N ASP A 268 27.16 12.56 -5.70
CA ASP A 268 28.32 11.69 -5.97
C ASP A 268 27.98 10.18 -6.09
N PHE A 269 26.71 9.78 -6.10
CA PHE A 269 26.31 8.37 -6.30
C PHE A 269 25.43 8.21 -7.53
N PRO A 270 25.54 7.08 -8.27
CA PRO A 270 24.63 6.81 -9.37
C PRO A 270 23.20 6.78 -8.84
N ALA A 271 22.31 7.52 -9.52
CA ALA A 271 20.88 7.49 -9.24
C ALA A 271 20.27 6.13 -9.67
N PHE A 272 20.96 5.42 -10.56
CA PHE A 272 20.53 4.15 -11.11
C PHE A 272 21.74 3.21 -11.32
N GLU A 273 21.59 1.98 -10.85
CA GLU A 273 22.51 0.88 -11.13
C GLU A 273 21.71 -0.27 -11.74
N LEU A 274 22.22 -0.89 -12.81
CA LEU A 274 21.54 -2.02 -13.41
C LEU A 274 21.60 -3.24 -12.49
N PRO A 275 20.47 -3.93 -12.28
CA PRO A 275 20.47 -5.28 -11.71
C PRO A 275 21.42 -6.20 -12.49
N ARG A 276 22.09 -7.13 -11.78
CA ARG A 276 23.10 -8.02 -12.38
C ARG A 276 22.58 -8.79 -13.59
N ASP A 277 21.35 -9.30 -13.49
CA ASP A 277 20.73 -10.07 -14.57
C ASP A 277 20.56 -9.27 -15.87
N LEU A 278 20.40 -7.94 -15.76
CA LEU A 278 20.37 -7.04 -16.91
C LEU A 278 21.78 -6.66 -17.37
N ALA A 279 22.71 -6.48 -16.43
CA ALA A 279 24.10 -6.15 -16.73
C ALA A 279 24.83 -7.24 -17.57
N ASP A 280 24.42 -8.49 -17.43
CA ASP A 280 25.00 -9.64 -18.15
C ASP A 280 24.40 -9.85 -19.57
N SER A 281 23.42 -9.05 -19.99
CA SER A 281 22.78 -9.16 -21.30
C SER A 281 23.57 -8.48 -22.42
N ASP A 282 23.34 -8.86 -23.68
CA ASP A 282 24.01 -8.24 -24.83
C ASP A 282 23.47 -6.82 -25.09
N THR A 283 22.16 -6.64 -24.88
CA THR A 283 21.47 -5.36 -25.09
C THR A 283 20.34 -5.18 -24.08
N ILE A 284 20.10 -3.92 -23.70
CA ILE A 284 18.98 -3.51 -22.87
C ILE A 284 18.02 -2.66 -23.69
N GLY A 285 16.75 -3.10 -23.70
CA GLY A 285 15.63 -2.26 -24.09
C GLY A 285 15.18 -1.43 -22.90
N VAL A 286 15.16 -0.11 -23.03
CA VAL A 286 14.51 0.79 -22.08
C VAL A 286 13.27 1.33 -22.76
N ILE A 287 12.08 1.04 -22.22
CA ILE A 287 10.81 1.54 -22.77
C ILE A 287 10.10 2.34 -21.69
N TYR A 288 9.79 3.60 -21.98
CA TYR A 288 8.92 4.42 -21.15
C TYR A 288 7.51 4.43 -21.75
N ASP A 289 6.67 3.53 -21.27
CA ASP A 289 5.29 3.37 -21.73
C ASP A 289 4.31 4.31 -21.01
N ASP A 290 3.19 4.60 -21.65
CA ASP A 290 2.15 5.49 -21.10
C ASP A 290 1.22 4.78 -20.10
N VAL A 291 1.31 3.46 -19.96
CA VAL A 291 0.60 2.66 -18.95
C VAL A 291 1.57 1.96 -18.02
N ASP A 292 2.54 1.24 -18.56
CA ASP A 292 3.44 0.39 -17.77
C ASP A 292 4.62 1.17 -17.14
N GLY A 293 4.79 2.45 -17.49
CA GLY A 293 5.89 3.29 -17.03
C GLY A 293 7.25 2.89 -17.63
N MET A 294 8.34 3.22 -16.94
CA MET A 294 9.70 2.91 -17.39
C MET A 294 10.07 1.46 -17.06
N ASN A 295 10.36 0.66 -18.08
CA ASN A 295 10.69 -0.76 -17.97
C ASN A 295 12.00 -1.09 -18.68
N PHE A 296 12.65 -2.16 -18.22
CA PHE A 296 13.94 -2.65 -18.71
C PHE A 296 13.84 -4.08 -19.20
N TYR A 297 14.42 -4.37 -20.36
CA TYR A 297 14.25 -5.63 -21.07
C TYR A 297 15.59 -6.20 -21.52
N ALA A 298 15.96 -7.37 -21.00
CA ALA A 298 17.20 -8.08 -21.36
C ALA A 298 17.15 -8.62 -22.79
N ASP A 299 18.26 -8.51 -23.51
CA ASP A 299 18.42 -8.98 -24.90
C ASP A 299 17.34 -8.50 -25.87
N TYR A 300 16.78 -7.30 -25.61
CA TYR A 300 15.67 -6.75 -26.38
C TYR A 300 16.01 -6.56 -27.86
N GLY A 301 17.29 -6.31 -28.18
CA GLY A 301 17.76 -6.20 -29.57
C GLY A 301 17.58 -7.50 -30.34
N MET A 302 17.84 -8.65 -29.70
CA MET A 302 17.64 -9.97 -30.30
C MET A 302 16.15 -10.26 -30.51
N LEU A 303 15.29 -9.84 -29.57
CA LEU A 303 13.85 -9.96 -29.73
C LEU A 303 13.36 -9.10 -30.90
N ARG A 304 13.79 -7.84 -31.00
CA ARG A 304 13.44 -6.95 -32.11
C ARG A 304 13.88 -7.52 -33.46
N ASP A 305 15.10 -8.04 -33.52
CA ASP A 305 15.66 -8.67 -34.70
C ASP A 305 14.87 -9.92 -35.13
N LEU A 306 14.34 -10.69 -34.18
CA LEU A 306 13.49 -11.85 -34.44
C LEU A 306 12.16 -11.47 -35.08
N PHE A 307 11.54 -10.39 -34.62
CA PHE A 307 10.27 -9.89 -35.17
C PHE A 307 10.47 -9.22 -36.53
N ALA A 308 11.60 -8.55 -36.76
CA ALA A 308 11.95 -7.98 -38.05
C ALA A 308 12.27 -9.04 -39.12
N ASP A 309 12.86 -10.18 -38.71
CA ASP A 309 13.22 -11.29 -39.60
C ASP A 309 12.85 -12.66 -38.99
N PRO A 310 11.63 -13.17 -39.29
CA PRO A 310 11.17 -14.45 -38.76
C PRO A 310 12.04 -15.65 -39.16
N ALA A 311 12.90 -15.55 -40.18
CA ALA A 311 13.81 -16.64 -40.55
C ALA A 311 14.82 -16.96 -39.42
N ARG A 312 15.05 -16.00 -38.51
CA ARG A 312 15.91 -16.17 -37.33
C ARG A 312 15.31 -17.10 -36.26
N MET A 313 14.01 -17.43 -36.35
CA MET A 313 13.34 -18.43 -35.50
C MET A 313 13.99 -19.82 -35.57
N GLY A 314 14.76 -20.13 -36.61
CA GLY A 314 15.51 -21.39 -36.71
C GLY A 314 16.64 -21.52 -35.67
N ARG A 315 17.05 -20.43 -35.01
CA ARG A 315 18.13 -20.42 -34.02
C ARG A 315 17.59 -20.69 -32.62
N ARG A 316 18.16 -21.69 -31.94
CA ARG A 316 17.77 -22.09 -30.57
C ARG A 316 17.75 -20.91 -29.59
N GLN A 317 18.76 -20.04 -29.64
CA GLN A 317 18.85 -18.87 -28.77
C GLN A 317 17.65 -17.92 -28.91
N HIS A 318 17.16 -17.69 -30.13
CA HIS A 318 16.01 -16.80 -30.36
C HIS A 318 14.69 -17.45 -29.90
N GLN A 319 14.57 -18.78 -30.05
CA GLN A 319 13.41 -19.53 -29.53
C GLN A 319 13.36 -19.53 -28.00
N ASP A 320 14.51 -19.73 -27.36
CA ASP A 320 14.60 -19.77 -25.90
C ASP A 320 14.31 -18.37 -25.33
N LEU A 321 14.84 -17.29 -25.94
CA LEU A 321 14.53 -15.91 -25.57
C LEU A 321 13.02 -15.59 -25.68
N LEU A 322 12.40 -15.91 -26.83
CA LEU A 322 10.96 -15.67 -27.01
C LEU A 322 10.12 -16.44 -25.99
N ARG A 323 10.52 -17.67 -25.62
CA ARG A 323 9.84 -18.43 -24.57
C ARG A 323 9.96 -17.78 -23.21
N THR A 324 11.10 -17.19 -22.87
CA THR A 324 11.28 -16.42 -21.62
C THR A 324 10.28 -15.27 -21.58
N TYR A 325 10.27 -14.41 -22.61
CA TYR A 325 9.34 -13.27 -22.70
C TYR A 325 7.85 -13.67 -22.68
N LEU A 326 7.50 -14.89 -23.10
CA LEU A 326 6.12 -15.38 -23.09
C LEU A 326 5.70 -16.09 -21.80
N ARG A 327 6.65 -16.59 -21.00
CA ARG A 327 6.36 -17.47 -19.86
C ARG A 327 6.71 -16.86 -18.52
N GLU A 328 7.62 -15.91 -18.48
CA GLU A 328 8.05 -15.31 -17.23
C GLU A 328 7.02 -14.27 -16.77
N GLU A 329 6.40 -14.53 -15.61
CA GLU A 329 5.36 -13.64 -15.06
C GLU A 329 5.89 -12.26 -14.67
N SER A 330 7.21 -12.14 -14.46
CA SER A 330 7.91 -10.88 -14.16
C SER A 330 8.01 -9.95 -15.38
N ILE A 331 7.84 -10.47 -16.60
CA ILE A 331 7.98 -9.69 -17.84
C ILE A 331 6.60 -9.29 -18.35
N ALA A 332 6.31 -7.99 -18.32
CA ALA A 332 5.08 -7.45 -18.90
C ALA A 332 5.01 -7.75 -20.42
N PRO A 333 3.81 -7.91 -21.00
CA PRO A 333 3.64 -8.23 -22.42
C PRO A 333 3.99 -7.07 -23.37
N LEU A 334 4.34 -5.89 -22.83
CA LEU A 334 4.65 -4.67 -23.58
C LEU A 334 5.65 -4.85 -24.72
N PRO A 335 6.82 -5.49 -24.55
CA PRO A 335 7.82 -5.66 -25.61
C PRO A 335 7.25 -6.38 -26.83
N ILE A 336 6.43 -7.41 -26.60
CA ILE A 336 5.81 -8.19 -27.66
C ILE A 336 4.74 -7.36 -28.37
N ARG A 337 3.90 -6.62 -27.63
CA ARG A 337 2.87 -5.76 -28.22
C ARG A 337 3.45 -4.64 -29.09
N ARG A 338 4.61 -4.11 -28.72
CA ARG A 338 5.32 -3.06 -29.49
C ARG A 338 5.90 -3.59 -30.81
N LEU A 339 6.32 -4.85 -30.85
CA LEU A 339 7.01 -5.45 -31.99
C LEU A 339 6.09 -6.21 -32.96
N ALA A 340 4.87 -6.56 -32.53
CA ALA A 340 3.92 -7.42 -33.25
C ALA A 340 3.11 -6.72 -34.34
#